data_AF-A0A515CTM4-F1
#
_entry.id   AF-A0A515CTM4-F1
#
_cell.length_a   1.000
_cell.length_b   1.000
_cell.length_c   1.000
_cell.angle_alpha   90.00
_cell.angle_beta   90.00
_cell.angle_gamma   90.00
#
_symmetry.space_group_name_H-M   'P 1'
#
loop_
_entity.id
_entity.type
_entity.pdbx_description
1 polymer ?
#
loop_
_entity_poly.entity_id
_entity_poly.type
_entity_poly.pdbx_seq_one_letter_code
_entity_poly.pdbx_strand_id
1 'polypeptide(L)' 'MNLTTQQICDICDLIGINYEQPDAGMLETEVWIGEGTISGENGEPDYHGLIAHDAEYPEEGAIALESA' A
#
# COMPACT_ATOMS: atom_id res chain seq x y z
N MET A 1 -9.81 -2.45 -1.64
CA MET A 1 -9.61 -3.81 -2.17
C MET A 1 -8.29 -4.33 -1.62
N ASN A 2 -8.15 -5.63 -1.40
CA ASN A 2 -6.89 -6.19 -0.95
C ASN A 2 -6.12 -6.78 -2.13
N LEU A 3 -4.80 -6.59 -2.13
CA LEU A 3 -3.87 -7.31 -2.97
C LEU A 3 -2.80 -7.95 -2.08
N THR A 4 -2.38 -9.16 -2.42
CA THR A 4 -1.20 -9.73 -1.76
C THR A 4 0.07 -9.10 -2.30
N THR A 5 1.16 -9.16 -1.52
CA THR A 5 2.49 -8.74 -2.00
C THR A 5 2.87 -9.45 -3.31
N GLN A 6 2.54 -10.74 -3.47
CA GLN A 6 2.75 -11.44 -4.74
C GLN A 6 2.02 -10.78 -5.91
N GLN A 7 0.76 -10.38 -5.72
CA GLN A 7 0.00 -9.72 -6.80
C GLN A 7 0.58 -8.35 -7.14
N ILE A 8 1.12 -7.63 -6.17
CA ILE A 8 1.82 -6.36 -6.39
C ILE A 8 3.12 -6.59 -7.18
N CYS A 9 3.89 -7.61 -6.81
CA CYS A 9 5.06 -8.07 -7.55
C CYS A 9 4.73 -8.41 -9.02
N ASP A 10 3.66 -9.17 -9.27
CA ASP A 10 3.20 -9.52 -10.62
C ASP A 10 2.82 -8.27 -11.44
N ILE A 11 2.25 -7.25 -10.79
CA ILE A 11 1.95 -5.96 -11.44
C ILE A 11 3.24 -5.23 -11.81
N CYS A 12 4.23 -5.18 -10.91
CA CYS A 12 5.54 -4.59 -11.20
C CYS A 12 6.20 -5.27 -12.41
N ASP A 13 6.17 -6.60 -12.46
CA ASP A 13 6.70 -7.38 -13.58
C ASP A 13 5.95 -7.09 -14.89
N LEU A 14 4.62 -6.97 -14.84
CA LEU A 14 3.79 -6.62 -15.99
C LEU A 14 4.17 -5.25 -16.60
N ILE A 15 4.46 -4.25 -15.75
CA ILE A 15 4.82 -2.90 -16.20
C ILE A 15 6.32 -2.69 -16.40
N GLY A 16 7.14 -3.72 -16.18
CA GLY A 16 8.59 -3.68 -16.38
C GLY A 16 9.36 -2.90 -15.32
N ILE A 17 8.84 -2.83 -14.09
CA ILE A 17 9.53 -2.23 -12.94
C ILE A 17 10.38 -3.30 -12.25
N ASN A 18 11.67 -3.03 -12.07
CA ASN A 18 12.55 -3.87 -11.27
C ASN A 18 12.38 -3.55 -9.78
N TYR A 19 12.27 -4.59 -8.97
CA TYR A 19 12.19 -4.51 -7.51
C TYR A 19 13.05 -5.61 -6.88
N GLU A 20 13.37 -5.46 -5.59
CA GLU A 20 13.99 -6.55 -4.82
C GLU A 20 12.89 -7.55 -4.43
N GLN A 21 13.09 -8.83 -4.79
CA GLN A 21 12.12 -9.88 -4.50
C GLN A 21 11.92 -10.00 -2.97
N PRO A 22 10.67 -9.89 -2.47
CA PRO A 22 10.39 -10.10 -1.06
C PRO A 22 10.63 -11.55 -0.63
N ASP A 23 10.88 -11.75 0.66
CA ASP A 23 10.95 -13.09 1.25
C ASP A 23 9.65 -13.87 1.05
N ALA A 24 9.74 -15.19 0.90
CA ALA A 24 8.59 -16.05 0.61
C ALA A 24 7.45 -15.92 1.65
N GLY A 25 7.80 -15.66 2.92
CA GLY A 25 6.81 -15.47 3.98
C GLY A 25 6.04 -14.15 3.92
N MET A 26 6.49 -13.18 3.12
CA MET A 26 5.84 -11.88 2.95
C MET A 26 4.93 -11.82 1.71
N LEU A 27 4.99 -12.83 0.84
CA LEU A 27 4.23 -12.86 -0.41
C LEU A 27 2.72 -12.97 -0.20
N GLU A 28 2.30 -13.51 0.95
CA GLU A 28 0.90 -13.65 1.35
C GLU A 28 0.36 -12.45 2.14
N THR A 29 1.21 -11.51 2.56
CA THR A 29 0.78 -10.28 3.25
C THR A 29 -0.18 -9.48 2.37
N GLU A 30 -1.30 -9.05 2.93
CA GLU A 30 -2.31 -8.28 2.23
C GLU A 30 -2.12 -6.77 2.42
N VAL A 31 -2.16 -6.03 1.32
CA VAL A 31 -2.20 -4.56 1.30
C VAL A 31 -3.60 -4.15 0.90
N TRP A 32 -4.26 -3.35 1.74
CA TRP A 32 -5.52 -2.73 1.40
C TRP A 32 -5.28 -1.45 0.59
N ILE A 33 -6.02 -1.29 -0.50
CA ILE A 33 -5.96 -0.14 -1.41
C ILE A 33 -7.38 0.42 -1.61
N GLY A 34 -7.58 1.71 -1.37
CA GLY A 34 -8.88 2.36 -1.55
C GLY A 34 -8.90 3.82 -1.12
N GLU A 35 -10.07 4.45 -1.25
CA GLU A 35 -10.28 5.83 -0.80
C GLU A 35 -10.17 5.95 0.72
N GLY A 36 -9.36 6.88 1.20
CA GLY A 36 -9.15 7.08 2.63
C GLY A 36 -8.55 8.44 2.96
N THR A 37 -8.25 8.62 4.25
CA THR A 37 -7.71 9.87 4.79
C THR A 37 -6.47 9.55 5.61
N ILE A 38 -5.40 10.30 5.39
CA ILE A 38 -4.18 10.22 6.20
C ILE A 38 -4.15 11.45 7.10
N SER A 39 -4.14 11.21 8.41
CA SER A 39 -4.05 12.28 9.41
C SER A 39 -2.63 12.81 9.50
N GLY A 40 -2.49 14.13 9.50
CA GLY A 40 -1.24 14.82 9.77
C GLY A 40 -0.89 14.88 11.26
N GLU A 41 0.32 15.36 11.57
CA GLU A 41 0.85 15.42 12.93
C GLU A 41 -0.01 16.23 13.91
N ASN A 42 -0.85 17.14 13.41
CA ASN A 42 -1.74 17.98 14.22
C ASN A 42 -3.19 17.45 14.30
N GLY A 43 -3.46 16.26 13.76
CA GLY A 43 -4.80 15.67 13.71
C GLY A 43 -5.73 16.24 12.63
N GLU A 44 -5.25 17.21 11.85
CA GLU A 44 -5.91 17.62 10.60
C GLU A 44 -5.55 16.63 9.48
N PRO A 45 -6.45 16.34 8.54
CA PRO A 45 -6.15 15.43 7.44
C PRO A 45 -5.14 16.06 6.48
N ASP A 46 -3.95 15.47 6.37
CA ASP A 46 -2.92 15.89 5.42
C ASP A 46 -3.22 15.40 4.00
N TYR A 47 -4.04 14.36 3.87
CA TYR A 47 -4.43 13.79 2.58
C TYR A 47 -5.82 13.15 2.62
N HIS A 48 -6.56 13.29 1.52
CA HIS A 48 -7.77 12.53 1.22
C HIS A 48 -7.75 12.12 -0.26
N GLY A 49 -7.92 10.83 -0.53
CA GLY A 49 -7.85 10.25 -1.88
C GLY A 49 -7.48 8.77 -1.81
N LEU A 50 -6.90 8.24 -2.89
CA LEU A 50 -6.47 6.84 -2.92
C LEU A 50 -5.26 6.61 -2.00
N ILE A 51 -5.39 5.67 -1.07
CA ILE A 51 -4.33 5.27 -0.13
C ILE A 51 -4.05 3.76 -0.20
N ALA A 52 -2.92 3.35 0.37
CA ALA A 52 -2.60 1.98 0.70
C ALA A 52 -2.10 1.82 2.13
N HIS A 53 -2.44 0.72 2.79
CA HIS A 53 -1.90 0.32 4.10
C HIS A 53 -1.88 -1.20 4.25
N ASP A 54 -1.14 -1.72 5.23
CA ASP A 54 -1.21 -3.13 5.61
C ASP A 54 -2.65 -3.50 6.04
N ALA A 55 -3.21 -4.55 5.45
CA ALA A 55 -4.61 -4.92 5.71
C ALA A 55 -4.81 -5.54 7.10
N GLU A 56 -3.77 -6.16 7.67
CA GLU A 56 -3.78 -6.79 8.99
C GLU A 56 -3.44 -5.77 10.10
N TYR A 57 -2.53 -4.83 9.81
CA TYR A 57 -2.04 -3.81 10.75
C TYR A 57 -2.21 -2.38 10.21
N PRO A 58 -3.45 -1.90 10.01
CA PRO A 58 -3.72 -0.56 9.49
C PRO A 58 -3.16 0.57 10.36
N GLU A 59 -2.90 0.30 11.64
CA GLU A 59 -2.28 1.23 12.59
C GLU A 59 -0.81 1.53 12.29
N GLU A 60 -0.10 0.70 11.51
CA GLU A 60 1.28 0.99 11.09
C GLU A 60 1.36 2.17 10.12
N GLY A 61 0.21 2.62 9.62
CA GLY A 61 0.06 3.82 8.83
C GLY A 61 -0.30 3.51 7.37
N ALA A 62 -0.65 4.58 6.66
CA ALA A 62 -1.03 4.54 5.27
C ALA A 62 -0.16 5.47 4.44
N ILE A 63 -0.04 5.16 3.16
CA ILE A 63 0.63 6.00 2.16
C ILE A 63 -0.38 6.51 1.13
N ALA A 64 -0.17 7.72 0.62
CA ALA A 64 -0.94 8.26 -0.50
C ALA A 64 -0.42 7.67 -1.82
N LEU A 65 -1.34 7.26 -2.71
CA LEU A 65 -0.99 6.68 -4.02
C LEU A 65 -1.10 7.66 -5.20
N GLU A 66 -1.73 8.82 -5.01
CA GLU A 66 -1.94 9.81 -6.09
C GLU A 66 -1.04 11.04 -5.98
N SER A 67 -0.25 11.16 -4.90
CA SER A 67 0.63 12.31 -4.68
C SER A 67 2.01 12.05 -5.27
N ALA A 68 2.16 12.26 -6.58
CA ALA A 68 3.45 12.29 -7.29
C ALA A 68 4.05 13.70 -7.34
#